data_AF-A0A1I7VAS1-F1
#
_entry.id   AF-A0A1I7VAS1-F1
#
_cell.length_a   1.000
_cell.length_b   1.000
_cell.length_c   1.000
_cell.angle_alpha   90.00
_cell.angle_beta   90.00
_cell.angle_gamma   90.00
#
_symmetry.space_group_name_H-M   'P 1'
#
loop_
_entity.id
_entity.type
_entity.pdbx_description
1 polymer ?
#
loop_
_entity_poly.entity_id
_entity_poly.type
_entity_poly.pdbx_seq_one_letter_code
_entity_poly.pdbx_strand_id
1 'polypeptide(L)'
;MKQLLKAEETSRVRIPDDPLVTLNEVIEAHEELEAEAEALLGGANANVCTYPEGYKPRQPLYSCRDCTSTTGPAALCYACSVNCHDGHELVELYTKRNFCCDCGNSKFKNACTLYKEKKPLNERNQYNHNFDGLYCTCNRPYPCEEYDDCEMLQCIVCEDWFHLQHLEETLDSVDTSEVEEVICRNCVTRFTFLLSYADGTYKEGCGDDNLCKLKWLEANAKTDENSQPCSLFFNSYKWRNRLCQCNICLNFYEDNNLQFLTDLTDCMQTFVESHGNKGDDKPKDDDRVMTNALIDVAGREGAITLFKGYEEMKRKLGNHLKRLADEGREVKKEDIDQFFQELEIERKRRREDILSQL
;
A
#
# COMPACT_ATOMS: atom_id res chain seq x y z
N MET A 1 -49.13 46.31 -41.01
CA MET A 1 -48.76 45.68 -39.72
C MET A 1 -47.67 44.67 -40.04
N LYS A 2 -46.40 45.09 -40.02
CA LYS A 2 -45.47 45.02 -38.87
C LYS A 2 -44.93 43.60 -38.62
N GLN A 3 -43.62 43.45 -38.88
CA GLN A 3 -42.64 42.70 -38.06
C GLN A 3 -42.76 41.15 -38.12
N LEU A 4 -41.70 40.34 -38.21
CA LEU A 4 -40.26 40.47 -38.04
C LEU A 4 -39.56 39.36 -38.85
N LEU A 5 -38.48 39.72 -39.55
CA LEU A 5 -37.38 38.79 -39.86
C LEU A 5 -36.68 38.44 -38.53
N LYS A 6 -36.54 37.16 -38.19
CA LYS A 6 -35.59 36.71 -37.18
C LYS A 6 -34.56 35.81 -37.86
N ALA A 7 -33.32 36.27 -37.81
CA ALA A 7 -32.14 35.51 -38.14
C ALA A 7 -31.99 34.36 -37.12
N GLU A 8 -31.75 33.14 -37.60
CA GLU A 8 -31.22 32.06 -36.79
C GLU A 8 -29.71 32.27 -36.65
N GLU A 9 -29.31 32.96 -35.57
CA GLU A 9 -27.95 32.94 -35.08
C GLU A 9 -27.60 31.52 -34.65
N THR A 10 -26.67 30.90 -35.38
CA THR A 10 -25.99 29.68 -34.94
C THR A 10 -25.15 30.02 -33.71
N SER A 11 -25.65 29.65 -32.53
CA SER A 11 -24.92 29.78 -31.28
C SER A 11 -23.64 28.94 -31.34
N ARG A 12 -22.49 29.59 -31.51
CA ARG A 12 -21.18 28.98 -31.24
C ARG A 12 -21.17 28.56 -29.76
N VAL A 13 -21.16 27.26 -29.51
CA VAL A 13 -20.86 26.69 -28.20
C VAL A 13 -19.49 27.22 -27.79
N ARG A 14 -19.44 28.04 -26.73
CA ARG A 14 -18.17 28.40 -26.08
C ARG A 14 -17.70 27.15 -25.35
N ILE A 15 -16.65 26.51 -25.87
CA ILE A 15 -15.87 25.54 -25.10
C ILE A 15 -15.22 26.36 -23.97
N PRO A 16 -15.36 25.97 -22.69
CA PRO A 16 -14.65 26.63 -21.60
C PRO A 16 -13.14 26.63 -21.92
N ASP A 17 -12.45 27.71 -21.60
CA ASP A 17 -10.98 27.73 -21.66
C ASP A 17 -10.48 26.69 -20.64
N ASP A 18 -10.13 25.49 -21.11
CA ASP A 18 -9.42 24.51 -20.30
C ASP A 18 -8.10 25.16 -19.83
N PRO A 19 -7.74 25.02 -18.54
CA PRO A 19 -6.49 25.54 -18.02
C PRO A 19 -5.32 25.00 -18.87
N LEU A 20 -4.53 25.92 -19.42
CA LEU A 20 -3.32 25.57 -20.18
C LEU A 20 -2.26 25.07 -19.20
N VAL A 21 -2.17 23.74 -19.05
CA VAL A 21 -1.10 23.08 -18.28
C VAL A 21 0.13 22.94 -19.17
N THR A 22 1.30 23.29 -18.64
CA THR A 22 2.56 23.13 -19.39
C THR A 22 3.06 21.69 -19.33
N LEU A 23 3.83 21.28 -20.33
CA LEU A 23 4.45 19.94 -20.34
C LEU A 23 5.33 19.71 -19.09
N ASN A 24 5.96 20.75 -18.56
CA ASN A 24 6.75 20.66 -17.34
C ASN A 24 5.87 20.43 -16.11
N GLU A 25 4.73 21.12 -15.98
CA GLU A 25 3.78 20.88 -14.88
C GLU A 25 3.22 19.45 -14.90
N VAL A 26 2.98 18.88 -16.09
CA VAL A 26 2.58 17.47 -16.23
C VAL A 26 3.72 16.52 -15.87
N ILE A 27 4.96 16.84 -16.23
CA ILE A 27 6.13 16.02 -15.88
C ILE A 27 6.38 16.07 -14.37
N GLU A 28 6.35 17.26 -13.75
CA GLU A 28 6.56 17.47 -12.32
C GLU A 28 5.50 16.75 -11.49
N ALA A 29 4.20 16.99 -11.74
CA ALA A 29 3.12 16.30 -11.05
C ALA A 29 3.25 14.77 -11.17
N HIS A 30 3.74 14.30 -12.32
CA HIS A 30 3.90 12.87 -12.55
C HIS A 30 5.16 12.27 -11.91
N GLU A 31 6.28 13.00 -11.86
CA GLU A 31 7.47 12.61 -11.08
C GLU A 31 7.14 12.55 -9.58
N GLU A 32 6.27 13.45 -9.09
CA GLU A 32 5.73 13.41 -7.72
C GLU A 32 4.91 12.11 -7.48
N LEU A 33 4.01 11.75 -8.40
CA LEU A 33 3.21 10.50 -8.33
C LEU A 33 4.07 9.22 -8.42
N GLU A 34 5.09 9.20 -9.30
CA GLU A 34 6.03 8.07 -9.44
C GLU A 34 6.82 7.87 -8.13
N ALA A 35 7.32 8.96 -7.53
CA ALA A 35 8.05 8.92 -6.27
C ALA A 35 7.18 8.41 -5.10
N GLU A 36 5.89 8.78 -5.07
CA GLU A 36 4.96 8.27 -4.06
C GLU A 36 4.70 6.76 -4.23
N ALA A 37 4.49 6.28 -5.46
CA ALA A 37 4.31 4.87 -5.74
C ALA A 37 5.55 4.03 -5.37
N GLU A 38 6.75 4.55 -5.66
CA GLU A 38 8.02 3.91 -5.30
C GLU A 38 8.20 3.84 -3.78
N ALA A 39 7.87 4.91 -3.07
CA ALA A 39 7.92 4.97 -1.61
C ALA A 39 6.96 3.94 -0.97
N LEU A 40 5.74 3.81 -1.49
CA LEU A 40 4.76 2.82 -1.03
C LEU A 40 5.23 1.38 -1.30
N LEU A 41 5.87 1.14 -2.44
CA LEU A 41 6.42 -0.17 -2.80
C LEU A 41 7.75 -0.47 -2.11
N GLY A 42 8.29 0.46 -1.32
CA GLY A 42 9.55 0.29 -0.64
C GLY A 42 10.71 0.07 -1.61
N GLY A 43 10.75 0.81 -2.73
CA GLY A 43 11.79 0.66 -3.75
C GLY A 43 11.85 -0.74 -4.37
N ALA A 44 10.74 -1.50 -4.34
CA ALA A 44 10.72 -2.86 -4.86
C ALA A 44 10.99 -2.88 -6.36
N ASN A 45 12.09 -3.53 -6.74
CA ASN A 45 12.46 -3.65 -8.15
C ASN A 45 11.58 -4.70 -8.84
N ALA A 46 10.84 -4.28 -9.88
CA ALA A 46 9.95 -5.16 -10.63
C ALA A 46 10.67 -6.37 -11.27
N ASN A 47 11.99 -6.34 -11.46
CA ASN A 47 12.75 -7.39 -12.15
C ASN A 47 13.58 -8.29 -11.22
N VAL A 48 13.54 -8.08 -9.90
CA VAL A 48 14.38 -8.80 -8.95
C VAL A 48 13.53 -9.46 -7.87
N CYS A 49 13.57 -10.81 -7.81
CA CYS A 49 12.93 -11.54 -6.72
C CYS A 49 13.67 -11.25 -5.40
N THR A 50 12.93 -10.94 -4.34
CA THR A 50 13.49 -10.63 -3.01
C THR A 50 13.95 -11.87 -2.22
N TYR A 51 13.72 -13.08 -2.72
CA TYR A 51 14.12 -14.31 -2.03
C TYR A 51 15.60 -14.39 -1.64
N PRO A 52 16.57 -14.02 -2.51
CA PRO A 52 18.00 -14.09 -2.18
C PRO A 52 18.41 -13.13 -1.05
N GLU A 53 17.61 -12.08 -0.83
CA GLU A 53 17.80 -11.13 0.27
C GLU A 53 17.31 -11.70 1.62
N GLY A 54 16.62 -12.85 1.60
CA GLY A 54 16.13 -13.54 2.78
C GLY A 54 14.85 -12.93 3.34
N TYR A 55 14.74 -12.94 4.67
CA TYR A 55 13.59 -12.37 5.37
C TYR A 55 13.74 -10.85 5.39
N LYS A 56 12.94 -10.18 4.56
CA LYS A 56 12.91 -8.71 4.51
C LYS A 56 12.27 -8.18 5.80
N PRO A 57 12.84 -7.14 6.44
CA PRO A 57 12.22 -6.52 7.61
C PRO A 57 10.78 -6.13 7.35
N ARG A 58 10.50 -5.55 6.18
CA ARG A 58 9.17 -5.28 5.65
C ARG A 58 9.23 -5.24 4.10
N GLN A 59 8.24 -5.80 3.42
CA GLN A 59 8.13 -5.75 1.95
C GLN A 59 6.69 -5.89 1.47
N PRO A 60 6.29 -5.30 0.32
CA PRO A 60 4.99 -5.55 -0.29
C PRO A 60 4.88 -7.01 -0.77
N LEU A 61 3.74 -7.63 -0.46
CA LEU A 61 3.45 -9.02 -0.79
C LEU A 61 2.10 -9.19 -1.46
N TYR A 62 2.00 -10.27 -2.22
CA TYR A 62 0.79 -10.68 -2.93
C TYR A 62 0.52 -12.16 -2.65
N SER A 63 -0.74 -12.54 -2.47
CA SER A 63 -1.17 -13.94 -2.49
C SER A 63 -1.80 -14.24 -3.83
N CYS A 64 -1.42 -15.36 -4.46
CA CYS A 64 -2.01 -15.77 -5.74
C CYS A 64 -3.10 -16.82 -5.50
N ARG A 65 -4.36 -16.47 -5.75
CA ARG A 65 -5.51 -17.37 -5.51
C ARG A 65 -5.51 -18.59 -6.41
N ASP A 66 -5.13 -18.40 -7.68
CA ASP A 66 -5.00 -19.50 -8.63
C ASP A 66 -3.97 -20.55 -8.19
N CYS A 67 -2.88 -20.12 -7.57
CA CYS A 67 -1.78 -21.00 -7.16
C CYS A 67 -1.96 -21.58 -5.76
N THR A 68 -2.61 -20.87 -4.84
CA THR A 68 -2.69 -21.24 -3.41
C THR A 68 -3.94 -22.03 -3.04
N SER A 69 -4.93 -22.10 -3.93
CA SER A 69 -6.20 -22.82 -3.74
C SER A 69 -6.07 -24.28 -3.28
N THR A 70 -4.96 -24.95 -3.63
CA THR A 70 -4.74 -26.40 -3.34
C THR A 70 -3.53 -26.69 -2.48
N THR A 71 -2.57 -25.75 -2.37
CA THR A 71 -1.31 -25.93 -1.66
C THR A 71 -1.26 -25.22 -0.31
N GLY A 72 -2.29 -24.44 0.01
CA GLY A 72 -2.38 -23.63 1.22
C GLY A 72 -1.79 -22.23 1.04
N PRO A 73 -1.76 -21.42 2.10
CA PRO A 73 -1.40 -20.01 2.01
C PRO A 73 0.07 -19.84 1.62
N ALA A 74 0.34 -18.95 0.67
CA ALA A 74 1.66 -18.56 0.22
C ALA A 74 1.63 -17.08 -0.19
N ALA A 75 2.78 -16.40 -0.14
CA ALA A 75 2.88 -15.07 -0.74
C ALA A 75 4.17 -14.87 -1.51
N LEU A 76 4.10 -13.96 -2.47
CA LEU A 76 5.15 -13.64 -3.43
C LEU A 76 5.44 -12.14 -3.41
N CYS A 77 6.69 -11.79 -3.68
CA CYS A 77 7.14 -10.41 -3.74
C CYS A 77 6.63 -9.71 -5.00
N TYR A 78 6.68 -8.37 -4.99
CA TYR A 78 6.28 -7.53 -6.12
C TYR A 78 6.88 -7.96 -7.48
N ALA A 79 8.17 -8.28 -7.56
CA ALA A 79 8.75 -8.73 -8.82
C ALA A 79 8.11 -10.03 -9.36
N CYS A 80 7.71 -10.94 -8.47
CA CYS A 80 7.09 -12.19 -8.87
C CYS A 80 5.62 -12.01 -9.28
N SER A 81 4.90 -11.02 -8.72
CA SER A 81 3.52 -10.78 -9.13
C SER A 81 3.48 -10.40 -10.60
N VAL A 82 4.43 -9.55 -11.02
CA VAL A 82 4.45 -8.99 -12.37
C VAL A 82 5.16 -9.87 -13.41
N ASN A 83 6.04 -10.81 -13.01
CA ASN A 83 6.79 -11.65 -13.96
C ASN A 83 6.43 -13.14 -13.94
N CYS A 84 5.94 -13.66 -12.82
CA CYS A 84 5.63 -15.09 -12.66
C CYS A 84 4.12 -15.35 -12.57
N HIS A 85 3.36 -14.36 -12.14
CA HIS A 85 1.93 -14.47 -11.87
C HIS A 85 1.14 -13.38 -12.61
N ASP A 86 1.69 -12.88 -13.71
CA ASP A 86 0.98 -11.97 -14.61
C ASP A 86 -0.26 -12.67 -15.16
N GLY A 87 -1.41 -12.00 -15.07
CA GLY A 87 -2.71 -12.54 -15.48
C GLY A 87 -3.34 -13.56 -14.52
N HIS A 88 -2.77 -13.80 -13.33
CA HIS A 88 -3.43 -14.58 -12.28
C HIS A 88 -4.29 -13.67 -11.38
N GLU A 89 -5.23 -14.26 -10.64
CA GLU A 89 -5.95 -13.58 -9.58
C GLU A 89 -5.03 -13.38 -8.36
N LEU A 90 -4.63 -12.13 -8.13
CA LEU A 90 -3.77 -11.72 -7.03
C LEU A 90 -4.54 -10.93 -5.98
N VAL A 91 -4.28 -11.27 -4.72
CA VAL A 91 -4.72 -10.53 -3.55
C VAL A 91 -3.52 -9.76 -3.02
N GLU A 92 -3.61 -8.44 -2.97
CA GLU A 92 -2.58 -7.63 -2.34
C GLU A 92 -2.64 -7.72 -0.82
N LEU A 93 -1.48 -7.97 -0.19
CA LEU A 93 -1.35 -8.11 1.26
C LEU A 93 -0.69 -6.90 1.91
N TYR A 94 -0.48 -5.82 1.13
CA TYR A 94 0.34 -4.67 1.47
C TYR A 94 1.70 -5.11 1.96
N THR A 95 2.31 -4.37 2.88
CA THR A 95 3.57 -4.76 3.46
C THR A 95 3.38 -5.75 4.62
N LYS A 96 4.26 -6.74 4.70
CA LYS A 96 4.35 -7.68 5.82
C LYS A 96 5.77 -7.73 6.34
N ARG A 97 5.92 -7.94 7.64
CA ARG A 97 7.21 -7.99 8.31
C ARG A 97 7.86 -9.37 8.25
N ASN A 98 9.18 -9.40 8.21
CA ASN A 98 10.00 -10.62 8.31
C ASN A 98 9.51 -11.77 7.41
N PHE A 99 9.25 -11.47 6.14
CA PHE A 99 8.70 -12.43 5.19
C PHE A 99 9.71 -12.72 4.08
N CYS A 100 9.71 -13.95 3.56
CA CYS A 100 10.53 -14.38 2.43
C CYS A 100 9.64 -14.88 1.28
N CYS A 101 9.92 -14.47 0.04
CA CYS A 101 9.09 -14.75 -1.13
C CYS A 101 8.94 -16.26 -1.41
N ASP A 102 7.70 -16.79 -1.37
CA ASP A 102 7.43 -18.21 -1.60
C ASP A 102 7.39 -18.61 -3.08
N CYS A 103 7.29 -17.66 -4.03
CA CYS A 103 7.12 -17.97 -5.46
C CYS A 103 8.13 -19.03 -5.94
N GLY A 104 7.65 -20.13 -6.51
CA GLY A 104 8.50 -21.20 -7.04
C GLY A 104 9.08 -22.18 -6.04
N ASN A 105 8.77 -22.06 -4.74
CA ASN A 105 9.06 -23.12 -3.78
C ASN A 105 7.99 -24.24 -3.85
N SER A 106 8.03 -25.20 -2.94
CA SER A 106 7.12 -26.37 -2.97
C SER A 106 5.63 -26.02 -2.79
N LYS A 107 5.28 -24.78 -2.46
CA LYS A 107 3.89 -24.28 -2.45
C LYS A 107 3.36 -23.93 -3.85
N PHE A 108 4.22 -23.91 -4.87
CA PHE A 108 3.87 -23.57 -6.24
C PHE A 108 4.15 -24.73 -7.19
N LYS A 109 3.33 -24.86 -8.23
CA LYS A 109 3.52 -25.88 -9.29
C LYS A 109 4.67 -25.53 -10.23
N ASN A 110 4.83 -24.24 -10.51
CA ASN A 110 5.84 -23.71 -11.43
C ASN A 110 6.99 -23.10 -10.66
N ALA A 111 8.22 -23.23 -11.19
CA ALA A 111 9.39 -22.56 -10.63
C ALA A 111 9.35 -21.06 -10.91
N CYS A 112 9.98 -20.27 -10.03
CA CYS A 112 10.12 -18.84 -10.21
C CYS A 112 11.07 -18.55 -11.40
N THR A 113 10.66 -17.63 -12.28
CA THR A 113 11.44 -17.24 -13.45
C THR A 113 12.63 -16.35 -13.09
N LEU A 114 12.50 -15.58 -12.00
CA LEU A 114 13.50 -14.61 -11.53
C LEU A 114 14.56 -15.23 -10.61
N TYR A 115 14.22 -16.26 -9.83
CA TYR A 115 15.18 -16.95 -8.96
C TYR A 115 14.79 -18.40 -8.67
N LYS A 116 15.59 -19.35 -9.18
CA LYS A 116 15.24 -20.79 -9.19
C LYS A 116 15.68 -21.55 -7.93
N GLU A 117 16.75 -21.13 -7.27
CA GLU A 117 17.41 -21.91 -6.21
C GLU A 117 16.79 -21.66 -4.83
N LYS A 118 15.55 -22.10 -4.63
CA LYS A 118 14.82 -21.88 -3.36
C LYS A 118 14.78 -23.14 -2.48
N LYS A 119 14.76 -22.91 -1.16
CA LYS A 119 14.38 -23.94 -0.19
C LYS A 119 12.93 -24.37 -0.42
N PRO A 120 12.56 -25.63 -0.12
CA PRO A 120 11.19 -26.11 -0.27
C PRO A 120 10.14 -25.27 0.45
N LEU A 121 10.46 -24.82 1.67
CA LEU A 121 9.57 -24.05 2.53
C LEU A 121 10.35 -22.95 3.26
N ASN A 122 9.67 -21.86 3.59
CA ASN A 122 10.15 -20.76 4.40
C ASN A 122 9.56 -20.87 5.81
N GLU A 123 10.28 -21.50 6.73
CA GLU A 123 9.78 -21.90 8.06
C GLU A 123 9.35 -20.73 8.98
N ARG A 124 9.86 -19.51 8.74
CA ARG A 124 9.52 -18.34 9.57
C ARG A 124 8.42 -17.48 8.96
N ASN A 125 7.96 -17.78 7.75
CA ASN A 125 6.82 -17.07 7.18
C ASN A 125 5.58 -17.33 8.02
N GLN A 126 4.85 -16.26 8.33
CA GLN A 126 3.58 -16.33 9.05
C GLN A 126 2.44 -16.02 8.09
N TYR A 127 1.36 -16.78 8.23
CA TYR A 127 0.20 -16.71 7.36
C TYR A 127 -1.05 -16.57 8.22
N ASN A 128 -1.81 -15.49 7.99
CA ASN A 128 -3.16 -15.34 8.52
C ASN A 128 -4.17 -15.53 7.38
N HIS A 129 -5.46 -15.32 7.64
CA HIS A 129 -6.49 -15.46 6.62
C HIS A 129 -6.47 -14.40 5.49
N ASN A 130 -5.65 -13.33 5.59
CA ASN A 130 -5.51 -12.35 4.50
C ASN A 130 -4.90 -13.00 3.26
N PHE A 131 -4.07 -14.02 3.47
CA PHE A 131 -3.50 -14.82 2.39
C PHE A 131 -4.57 -15.60 1.64
N ASP A 132 -5.76 -15.74 2.23
CA ASP A 132 -6.95 -16.28 1.59
C ASP A 132 -7.88 -15.23 0.98
N GLY A 133 -7.48 -13.95 1.02
CA GLY A 133 -8.33 -12.83 0.63
C GLY A 133 -9.43 -12.53 1.64
N LEU A 134 -9.33 -13.04 2.87
CA LEU A 134 -10.30 -12.79 3.94
C LEU A 134 -9.70 -11.83 4.97
N TYR A 135 -10.53 -10.90 5.42
CA TYR A 135 -10.08 -9.84 6.32
C TYR A 135 -11.04 -9.66 7.48
N CYS A 136 -10.51 -9.12 8.58
CA CYS A 136 -11.21 -8.74 9.79
C CYS A 136 -11.89 -9.94 10.49
N THR A 137 -12.35 -9.76 11.72
CA THR A 137 -13.09 -10.81 12.45
C THR A 137 -14.34 -11.33 11.72
N CYS A 138 -14.86 -10.57 10.74
CA CYS A 138 -15.99 -10.98 9.91
C CYS A 138 -15.63 -11.95 8.77
N ASN A 139 -14.34 -12.16 8.46
CA ASN A 139 -13.88 -13.02 7.38
C ASN A 139 -14.54 -12.68 6.03
N ARG A 140 -14.62 -11.38 5.70
CA ARG A 140 -15.18 -10.94 4.42
C ARG A 140 -14.07 -10.82 3.38
N PRO A 141 -14.35 -11.10 2.10
CA PRO A 141 -13.44 -10.78 1.03
C PRO A 141 -13.33 -9.26 0.85
N TYR A 142 -12.20 -8.81 0.32
CA TYR A 142 -12.00 -7.40 -0.06
C TYR A 142 -11.34 -7.34 -1.45
N PRO A 143 -11.85 -6.52 -2.39
CA PRO A 143 -13.04 -5.66 -2.29
C PRO A 143 -14.35 -6.46 -2.17
N CYS A 144 -15.38 -5.92 -1.52
CA CYS A 144 -16.65 -6.63 -1.30
C CYS A 144 -17.78 -6.03 -2.16
N GLU A 145 -18.26 -6.74 -3.18
CA GLU A 145 -19.32 -6.21 -4.09
C GLU A 145 -20.66 -5.88 -3.39
N GLU A 146 -20.92 -6.46 -2.22
CA GLU A 146 -22.21 -6.33 -1.51
C GLU A 146 -22.29 -5.14 -0.54
N TYR A 147 -21.16 -4.54 -0.18
CA TYR A 147 -21.07 -3.47 0.82
C TYR A 147 -20.16 -2.36 0.32
N ASP A 148 -20.46 -1.10 0.65
CA ASP A 148 -19.49 -0.03 0.41
C ASP A 148 -18.20 -0.36 1.16
N ASP A 149 -17.09 -0.42 0.42
CA ASP A 149 -15.76 -0.69 0.94
C ASP A 149 -15.44 0.37 2.01
N CYS A 150 -15.49 -0.05 3.28
CA CYS A 150 -15.21 0.82 4.41
C CYS A 150 -13.70 0.89 4.64
N GLU A 151 -13.20 2.05 5.06
CA GLU A 151 -11.81 2.22 5.48
C GLU A 151 -11.40 1.14 6.50
N MET A 152 -10.27 0.47 6.21
CA MET A 152 -9.72 -0.59 7.04
C MET A 152 -8.39 -0.17 7.64
N LEU A 153 -8.15 -0.56 8.88
CA LEU A 153 -6.88 -0.32 9.57
C LEU A 153 -6.16 -1.65 9.85
N GLN A 154 -4.85 -1.67 9.61
CA GLN A 154 -4.01 -2.84 9.88
C GLN A 154 -3.55 -2.84 11.34
N CYS A 155 -3.84 -3.93 12.06
CA CYS A 155 -3.28 -4.16 13.39
C CYS A 155 -1.77 -4.40 13.29
N ILE A 156 -0.96 -3.59 13.97
CA ILE A 156 0.51 -3.71 13.92
C ILE A 156 1.04 -5.02 14.53
N VAL A 157 0.24 -5.71 15.37
CA VAL A 157 0.69 -6.94 16.05
C VAL A 157 0.43 -8.20 15.24
N CYS A 158 -0.77 -8.35 14.68
CA CYS A 158 -1.14 -9.53 13.90
C CYS A 158 -1.08 -9.31 12.39
N GLU A 159 -0.78 -8.08 11.95
CA GLU A 159 -0.76 -7.63 10.56
C GLU A 159 -2.06 -7.92 9.80
N ASP A 160 -3.17 -8.13 10.52
CA ASP A 160 -4.51 -8.32 9.95
C ASP A 160 -5.22 -6.98 9.80
N TRP A 161 -6.10 -6.88 8.80
CA TRP A 161 -6.87 -5.68 8.49
C TRP A 161 -8.26 -5.77 9.11
N PHE A 162 -8.70 -4.67 9.71
CA PHE A 162 -9.99 -4.60 10.38
C PHE A 162 -10.80 -3.43 9.86
N HIS A 163 -12.09 -3.68 9.61
CA HIS A 163 -13.07 -2.62 9.46
C HIS A 163 -13.12 -1.79 10.75
N LEU A 164 -13.21 -0.46 10.62
CA LEU A 164 -13.27 0.44 11.77
C LEU A 164 -14.37 0.04 12.77
N GLN A 165 -15.55 -0.33 12.27
CA GLN A 165 -16.71 -0.74 13.08
C GLN A 165 -16.47 -2.02 13.90
N HIS A 166 -15.48 -2.83 13.53
CA HIS A 166 -15.09 -4.04 14.28
C HIS A 166 -13.88 -3.80 15.19
N LEU A 167 -13.22 -2.65 15.10
CA LEU A 167 -12.22 -2.21 16.06
C LEU A 167 -12.85 -1.46 17.24
N GLU A 168 -13.88 -0.67 16.97
CA GLU A 168 -14.57 0.19 17.94
C GLU A 168 -15.79 -0.48 18.58
N GLU A 169 -16.15 -0.04 19.78
CA GLU A 169 -17.46 -0.35 20.39
C GLU A 169 -18.48 0.78 20.17
N THR A 170 -18.00 2.01 19.92
CA THR A 170 -18.81 3.21 19.70
C THR A 170 -18.16 4.13 18.67
N LEU A 171 -18.85 4.34 17.54
CA LEU A 171 -18.40 5.03 16.31
C LEU A 171 -18.08 6.53 16.44
N ASP A 172 -18.28 7.15 17.61
CA ASP A 172 -18.28 8.61 17.78
C ASP A 172 -17.06 9.16 18.56
N SER A 173 -16.06 8.34 18.88
CA SER A 173 -15.02 8.72 19.86
C SER A 173 -13.60 8.93 19.31
N VAL A 174 -13.30 8.51 18.08
CA VAL A 174 -11.96 8.59 17.51
C VAL A 174 -12.01 9.27 16.15
N ASP A 175 -11.23 10.33 15.99
CA ASP A 175 -10.96 10.91 14.68
C ASP A 175 -9.94 10.01 13.96
N THR A 176 -10.40 9.21 13.01
CA THR A 176 -9.54 8.25 12.28
C THR A 176 -8.46 8.92 11.45
N SER A 177 -8.64 10.21 11.09
CA SER A 177 -7.64 10.96 10.33
C SER A 177 -6.35 11.21 11.12
N GLU A 178 -6.42 11.13 12.45
CA GLU A 178 -5.26 11.30 13.34
C GLU A 178 -4.62 9.97 13.77
N VAL A 179 -5.21 8.82 13.42
CA VAL A 179 -4.72 7.51 13.85
C VAL A 179 -3.56 7.05 12.97
N GLU A 180 -2.38 6.89 13.58
CA GLU A 180 -1.20 6.38 12.87
C GLU A 180 -1.00 4.87 13.05
N GLU A 181 -1.33 4.30 14.21
CA GLU A 181 -1.21 2.86 14.47
C GLU A 181 -2.39 2.32 15.29
N VAL A 182 -2.79 1.08 15.01
CA VAL A 182 -3.86 0.39 15.75
C VAL A 182 -3.39 -0.99 16.25
N ILE A 183 -3.86 -1.38 17.43
CA ILE A 183 -3.73 -2.73 17.98
C ILE A 183 -5.12 -3.28 18.24
N CYS A 184 -5.50 -4.34 17.53
CA CYS A 184 -6.84 -4.90 17.65
C CYS A 184 -7.09 -5.50 19.04
N ARG A 185 -8.36 -5.53 19.44
CA ARG A 185 -8.85 -6.14 20.69
C ARG A 185 -8.20 -7.48 21.05
N ASN A 186 -8.09 -8.39 20.07
CA ASN A 186 -7.53 -9.73 20.31
C ASN A 186 -6.04 -9.66 20.71
N CYS A 187 -5.28 -8.77 20.08
CA CYS A 187 -3.87 -8.56 20.41
C CYS A 187 -3.72 -7.85 21.77
N VAL A 188 -4.57 -6.87 22.07
CA VAL A 188 -4.59 -6.22 23.41
C VAL A 188 -4.95 -7.23 24.51
N THR A 189 -5.94 -8.09 24.26
CA THR A 189 -6.34 -9.15 25.20
C THR A 189 -5.21 -10.14 25.45
N ARG A 190 -4.42 -10.47 24.41
CA ARG A 190 -3.26 -11.33 24.53
C ARG A 190 -2.08 -10.65 25.23
N PHE A 191 -1.93 -9.35 25.03
CA PHE A 191 -0.79 -8.55 25.47
C PHE A 191 -1.28 -7.33 26.28
N THR A 192 -1.90 -7.60 27.42
CA THR A 192 -2.59 -6.59 28.24
C THR A 192 -1.68 -5.48 28.76
N PHE A 193 -0.38 -5.73 28.84
CA PHE A 193 0.64 -4.73 29.20
C PHE A 193 0.61 -3.49 28.28
N LEU A 194 0.11 -3.63 27.04
CA LEU A 194 -0.03 -2.53 26.09
C LEU A 194 -1.02 -1.44 26.57
N LEU A 195 -2.00 -1.81 27.40
CA LEU A 195 -2.94 -0.86 28.01
C LEU A 195 -2.22 0.21 28.85
N SER A 196 -1.05 -0.11 29.40
CA SER A 196 -0.22 0.82 30.16
C SER A 196 0.46 1.88 29.30
N TYR A 197 0.50 1.71 27.98
CA TYR A 197 1.17 2.60 27.04
C TYR A 197 0.22 3.39 26.13
N ALA A 198 -1.08 3.13 26.21
CA ALA A 198 -2.11 3.78 25.39
C ALA A 198 -2.17 5.30 25.61
N ASP A 199 -2.51 6.07 24.56
CA ASP A 199 -2.50 7.54 24.58
C ASP A 199 -3.35 8.13 25.73
N GLY A 200 -4.52 7.56 26.00
CA GLY A 200 -5.42 8.05 27.05
C GLY A 200 -5.02 7.69 28.49
N THR A 201 -4.15 6.71 28.68
CA THR A 201 -3.81 6.16 30.02
C THR A 201 -2.36 6.35 30.42
N TYR A 202 -1.48 6.56 29.44
CA TYR A 202 -0.04 6.63 29.65
C TYR A 202 0.35 7.82 30.55
N LYS A 203 1.24 7.55 31.50
CA LYS A 203 1.85 8.55 32.37
C LYS A 203 3.35 8.36 32.34
N GLU A 204 4.09 9.44 32.11
CA GLU A 204 5.55 9.39 32.15
C GLU A 204 6.00 8.94 33.55
N GLY A 205 6.87 7.93 33.60
CA GLY A 205 7.39 7.38 34.87
C GLY A 205 8.35 8.35 35.54
N CYS A 206 8.53 8.23 36.86
CA CYS A 206 9.65 8.91 37.52
C CYS A 206 10.95 8.15 37.23
N GLY A 207 11.96 8.87 36.73
CA GLY A 207 13.22 8.31 36.22
C GLY A 207 14.16 7.84 37.32
N ASP A 208 13.90 6.67 37.89
CA ASP A 208 14.96 5.87 38.51
C ASP A 208 15.42 4.82 37.49
N ASP A 209 16.61 5.00 36.94
CA ASP A 209 17.21 4.16 35.89
C ASP A 209 17.32 2.67 36.29
N ASN A 210 17.16 2.35 37.57
CA ASN A 210 17.22 0.98 38.09
C ASN A 210 15.86 0.27 38.17
N LEU A 211 14.73 0.95 37.93
CA LEU A 211 13.41 0.34 38.03
C LEU A 211 12.79 0.05 36.66
N CYS A 212 12.14 -1.10 36.51
CA CYS A 212 11.41 -1.44 35.29
C CYS A 212 10.18 -0.55 35.13
N LYS A 213 10.19 0.32 34.11
CA LYS A 213 9.09 1.24 33.77
C LYS A 213 7.75 0.52 33.58
N LEU A 214 7.72 -0.64 32.92
CA LEU A 214 6.48 -1.40 32.73
C LEU A 214 5.87 -1.79 34.08
N LYS A 215 6.67 -2.40 34.96
CA LYS A 215 6.20 -2.81 36.29
C LYS A 215 5.70 -1.63 37.13
N TRP A 216 6.34 -0.47 36.99
CA TRP A 216 5.88 0.74 37.65
C TRP A 216 4.52 1.20 37.09
N LEU A 217 4.34 1.21 35.76
CA LEU A 217 3.08 1.58 35.13
C LEU A 217 1.95 0.64 35.55
N GLU A 218 2.18 -0.67 35.54
CA GLU A 218 1.21 -1.68 35.97
C GLU A 218 0.82 -1.50 37.45
N ALA A 219 1.79 -1.21 38.33
CA ALA A 219 1.52 -0.97 39.74
C ALA A 219 0.71 0.31 40.03
N ASN A 220 0.73 1.28 39.10
CA ASN A 220 0.06 2.58 39.23
C ASN A 220 -1.16 2.71 38.30
N ALA A 221 -1.48 1.67 37.53
CA ALA A 221 -2.64 1.64 36.68
C ALA A 221 -3.92 1.58 37.55
N LYS A 222 -4.87 2.48 37.28
CA LYS A 222 -6.23 2.35 37.80
C LYS A 222 -6.99 1.45 36.85
N THR A 223 -6.88 0.13 37.01
CA THR A 223 -7.66 -0.82 36.21
C THR A 223 -9.07 -0.91 36.76
N ASP A 224 -10.07 -0.65 35.92
CA ASP A 224 -11.42 -1.11 36.20
C ASP A 224 -11.46 -2.61 35.91
N GLU A 225 -11.48 -3.43 36.96
CA GLU A 225 -11.46 -4.90 36.89
C GLU A 225 -12.62 -5.48 36.05
N ASN A 226 -13.67 -4.67 35.79
CA ASN A 226 -14.83 -5.07 34.98
C ASN A 226 -14.76 -4.62 33.52
N SER A 227 -13.75 -3.85 33.11
CA SER A 227 -13.62 -3.38 31.73
C SER A 227 -12.96 -4.44 30.84
N GLN A 228 -13.64 -4.83 29.77
CA GLN A 228 -13.08 -5.76 28.79
C GLN A 228 -12.04 -5.01 27.94
N PRO A 229 -10.89 -5.64 27.60
CA PRO A 229 -9.90 -4.99 26.75
C PRO A 229 -10.53 -4.56 25.42
N CYS A 230 -10.31 -3.31 25.03
CA CYS A 230 -10.72 -2.75 23.74
C CYS A 230 -9.52 -2.64 22.79
N SER A 231 -9.78 -2.33 21.52
CA SER A 231 -8.70 -1.99 20.58
C SER A 231 -8.02 -0.69 21.01
N LEU A 232 -6.71 -0.57 20.76
CA LEU A 232 -5.94 0.64 21.05
C LEU A 232 -5.64 1.39 19.76
N PHE A 233 -5.88 2.69 19.78
CA PHE A 233 -5.57 3.63 18.71
C PHE A 233 -4.47 4.56 19.21
N PHE A 234 -3.44 4.76 18.39
CA PHE A 234 -2.32 5.63 18.69
C PHE A 234 -2.23 6.72 17.63
N ASN A 235 -2.25 7.98 18.07
CA ASN A 235 -2.18 9.13 17.17
C ASN A 235 -0.74 9.43 16.71
N SER A 236 0.24 8.69 17.23
CA SER A 236 1.61 8.78 16.74
C SER A 236 2.38 7.48 16.92
N TYR A 237 3.04 6.95 15.88
CA TYR A 237 3.93 5.79 15.95
C TYR A 237 5.07 5.96 16.98
N LYS A 238 5.37 7.20 17.38
CA LYS A 238 6.35 7.51 18.43
C LYS A 238 5.92 7.06 19.82
N TRP A 239 4.67 6.60 20.01
CA TRP A 239 4.24 5.95 21.26
C TRP A 239 5.15 4.77 21.62
N ARG A 240 5.77 4.11 20.62
CA ARG A 240 6.76 3.04 20.81
C ARG A 240 7.93 3.44 21.70
N ASN A 241 8.31 4.74 21.74
CA ASN A 241 9.33 5.26 22.65
C ASN A 241 8.94 5.20 24.14
N ARG A 242 7.64 5.00 24.43
CA ARG A 242 7.15 4.85 25.80
C ARG A 242 7.50 3.48 26.37
N LEU A 243 7.68 2.47 25.51
CA LEU A 243 7.94 1.08 25.91
C LEU A 243 9.20 0.97 26.79
N CYS A 244 9.13 0.13 27.82
CA CYS A 244 10.27 -0.14 28.68
C CYS A 244 11.32 -0.98 27.94
N GLN A 245 12.57 -0.50 27.91
CA GLN A 245 13.68 -1.19 27.25
C GLN A 245 14.66 -1.85 28.23
N CYS A 246 14.23 -2.16 29.47
CA CYS A 246 15.06 -2.93 30.39
C CYS A 246 15.21 -4.39 29.91
N ASN A 247 16.28 -5.08 30.31
CA ASN A 247 16.55 -6.46 29.88
C ASN A 247 15.38 -7.44 30.13
N ILE A 248 14.62 -7.25 31.22
CA ILE A 248 13.44 -8.08 31.52
C ILE A 248 12.36 -7.89 30.45
N CYS A 249 12.08 -6.64 30.05
CA CYS A 249 11.08 -6.32 29.05
C CYS A 249 11.55 -6.72 27.64
N LEU A 250 12.82 -6.49 27.30
CA LEU A 250 13.37 -6.91 26.01
C LEU A 250 13.29 -8.43 25.81
N ASN A 251 13.66 -9.22 26.82
CA ASN A 251 13.52 -10.68 26.78
C ASN A 251 12.04 -11.09 26.66
N PHE A 252 11.15 -10.44 27.42
CA PHE A 252 9.71 -10.70 27.31
C PHE A 252 9.17 -10.39 25.91
N TYR A 253 9.61 -9.29 25.28
CA TYR A 253 9.24 -8.97 23.91
C TYR A 253 9.76 -10.01 22.92
N GLU A 254 11.01 -10.45 23.07
CA GLU A 254 11.60 -11.53 22.27
C GLU A 254 10.82 -12.85 22.39
N ASP A 255 10.59 -13.33 23.61
CA ASP A 255 9.90 -14.59 23.89
C ASP A 255 8.46 -14.62 23.30
N ASN A 256 7.85 -13.44 23.14
CA ASN A 256 6.51 -13.28 22.57
C ASN A 256 6.50 -12.84 21.09
N ASN A 257 7.67 -12.76 20.43
CA ASN A 257 7.83 -12.27 19.05
C ASN A 257 7.38 -10.82 18.81
N LEU A 258 7.52 -9.96 19.84
CA LEU A 258 7.13 -8.56 19.89
C LEU A 258 8.29 -7.55 19.79
N GLN A 259 9.50 -8.00 19.44
CA GLN A 259 10.69 -7.13 19.33
C GLN A 259 10.48 -5.90 18.40
N PHE A 260 9.61 -6.05 17.41
CA PHE A 260 9.26 -5.00 16.47
C PHE A 260 8.61 -3.78 17.16
N LEU A 261 7.91 -3.96 18.29
CA LEU A 261 7.26 -2.86 18.98
C LEU A 261 8.24 -1.77 19.41
N THR A 262 9.49 -2.14 19.75
CA THR A 262 10.54 -1.18 20.13
C THR A 262 11.36 -0.68 18.95
N ASP A 263 11.15 -1.23 17.76
CA ASP A 263 11.85 -0.85 16.54
C ASP A 263 11.01 0.17 15.76
N LEU A 264 11.45 1.43 15.72
CA LEU A 264 10.77 2.47 14.95
C LEU A 264 10.90 2.26 13.43
N THR A 265 11.87 1.46 12.97
CA THR A 265 12.05 1.18 11.54
C THR A 265 11.02 0.21 10.98
N ASP A 266 10.30 -0.50 11.86
CA ASP A 266 9.20 -1.40 11.51
C ASP A 266 7.90 -0.67 11.14
N CYS A 267 7.71 0.60 11.56
CA CYS A 267 6.47 1.32 11.27
C CYS A 267 6.32 1.66 9.77
N MET A 268 5.07 1.77 9.32
CA MET A 268 4.74 2.11 7.92
C MET A 268 5.36 3.45 7.49
N GLN A 269 5.34 4.45 8.37
CA GLN A 269 5.86 5.77 8.11
C GLN A 269 7.36 5.71 7.80
N THR A 270 8.17 5.04 8.65
CA THR A 270 9.60 4.86 8.39
C THR A 270 9.85 4.04 7.12
N PHE A 271 9.01 3.03 6.85
CA PHE A 271 9.10 2.26 5.62
C PHE A 271 8.89 3.15 4.38
N VAL A 272 7.86 3.98 4.36
CA VAL A 272 7.60 4.90 3.22
C VAL A 272 8.69 5.98 3.13
N GLU A 273 9.05 6.63 4.24
CA GLU A 273 10.06 7.69 4.27
C GLU A 273 11.45 7.22 3.83
N SER A 274 11.82 5.97 4.15
CA SER A 274 13.13 5.41 3.75
C SER A 274 13.23 5.09 2.26
N HIS A 275 12.11 5.05 1.54
CA HIS A 275 12.04 4.78 0.11
C HIS A 275 11.46 5.96 -0.69
N GLY A 276 11.06 7.04 -0.03
CA GLY A 276 10.77 8.31 -0.67
C GLY A 276 12.06 9.01 -1.13
N ASN A 277 12.06 9.54 -2.35
CA ASN A 277 13.19 10.33 -2.83
C ASN A 277 13.41 11.54 -1.91
N LYS A 278 14.65 11.74 -1.45
CA LYS A 278 15.08 12.97 -0.76
C LYS A 278 15.27 14.13 -1.76
N GLY A 279 14.24 14.41 -2.56
CA GLY A 279 14.08 15.69 -3.23
C GLY A 279 13.40 16.64 -2.26
N ASP A 280 13.89 17.87 -2.14
CA ASP A 280 13.46 18.86 -1.15
C ASP A 280 12.07 19.48 -1.44
N ASP A 281 11.21 18.80 -2.20
CA ASP A 281 9.82 19.17 -2.43
C ASP A 281 8.92 18.12 -1.76
N LYS A 282 8.22 18.55 -0.71
CA LYS A 282 7.11 17.77 -0.15
C LYS A 282 6.07 17.58 -1.27
N PRO A 283 5.55 16.37 -1.49
CA PRO A 283 4.47 16.18 -2.44
C PRO A 283 3.30 17.10 -2.10
N LYS A 284 2.76 17.79 -3.10
CA LYS A 284 1.58 18.63 -2.91
C LYS A 284 0.41 17.75 -2.47
N ASP A 285 -0.45 18.30 -1.60
CA ASP A 285 -1.58 17.57 -1.02
C ASP A 285 -2.51 16.99 -2.10
N ASP A 286 -2.63 17.66 -3.25
CA ASP A 286 -3.45 17.25 -4.39
C ASP A 286 -2.95 15.96 -5.08
N ASP A 287 -1.62 15.72 -5.13
CA ASP A 287 -1.07 14.55 -5.82
C ASP A 287 -1.27 13.26 -5.01
N ARG A 288 -1.15 13.36 -3.68
CA ARG A 288 -1.48 12.26 -2.75
C ARG A 288 -2.95 11.88 -2.83
N VAL A 289 -3.84 12.86 -2.98
CA VAL A 289 -5.28 12.64 -3.13
C VAL A 289 -5.59 11.89 -4.42
N MET A 290 -4.90 12.22 -5.53
CA MET A 290 -5.10 11.53 -6.82
C MET A 290 -4.56 10.10 -6.80
N THR A 291 -3.40 9.85 -6.17
CA THR A 291 -2.86 8.49 -5.99
C THR A 291 -3.80 7.63 -5.14
N ASN A 292 -4.26 8.15 -4.01
CA ASN A 292 -5.18 7.43 -3.13
C ASN A 292 -6.51 7.13 -3.85
N ALA A 293 -7.07 8.10 -4.57
CA ALA A 293 -8.28 7.89 -5.37
C ALA A 293 -8.11 6.80 -6.45
N LEU A 294 -6.93 6.71 -7.09
CA LEU A 294 -6.64 5.66 -8.07
C LEU A 294 -6.52 4.28 -7.42
N ILE A 295 -5.92 4.20 -6.22
CA ILE A 295 -5.84 2.96 -5.45
C ILE A 295 -7.24 2.51 -5.01
N ASP A 296 -8.08 3.44 -4.56
CA ASP A 296 -9.45 3.14 -4.12
C ASP A 296 -10.32 2.64 -5.29
N VAL A 297 -10.16 3.22 -6.49
CA VAL A 297 -10.98 2.88 -7.67
C VAL A 297 -10.49 1.63 -8.40
N ALA A 298 -9.18 1.47 -8.56
CA ALA A 298 -8.60 0.44 -9.43
C ALA A 298 -7.86 -0.65 -8.65
N GLY A 299 -7.79 -0.54 -7.32
CA GLY A 299 -6.83 -1.29 -6.50
C GLY A 299 -5.41 -0.84 -6.79
N ARG A 300 -4.47 -1.13 -5.89
CA ARG A 300 -3.06 -0.79 -6.11
C ARG A 300 -2.46 -1.45 -7.34
N GLU A 301 -2.89 -2.67 -7.68
CA GLU A 301 -2.44 -3.36 -8.90
C GLU A 301 -2.95 -2.67 -10.17
N GLY A 302 -4.22 -2.24 -10.18
CA GLY A 302 -4.78 -1.48 -11.29
C GLY A 302 -4.12 -0.11 -11.41
N ALA A 303 -3.87 0.57 -10.28
CA ALA A 303 -3.11 1.81 -10.25
C ALA A 303 -1.68 1.61 -10.79
N ILE A 304 -0.94 0.61 -10.33
CA ILE A 304 0.41 0.29 -10.83
C ILE A 304 0.39 -0.07 -12.31
N THR A 305 -0.58 -0.86 -12.77
CA THR A 305 -0.73 -1.24 -14.18
C THR A 305 -1.04 -0.02 -15.05
N LEU A 306 -1.91 0.86 -14.55
CA LEU A 306 -2.19 2.15 -15.18
C LEU A 306 -0.93 3.00 -15.25
N PHE A 307 -0.16 3.10 -14.17
CA PHE A 307 1.10 3.84 -14.12
C PHE A 307 2.13 3.26 -15.09
N LYS A 308 2.31 1.93 -15.16
CA LYS A 308 3.20 1.29 -16.14
C LYS A 308 2.77 1.55 -17.58
N GLY A 309 1.47 1.45 -17.86
CA GLY A 309 0.91 1.77 -19.17
C GLY A 309 1.12 3.24 -19.55
N TYR A 310 0.99 4.11 -18.56
CA TYR A 310 1.25 5.54 -18.68
C TYR A 310 2.73 5.85 -18.90
N GLU A 311 3.66 5.24 -18.16
CA GLU A 311 5.10 5.37 -18.36
C GLU A 311 5.53 4.96 -19.77
N GLU A 312 5.03 3.84 -20.27
CA GLU A 312 5.33 3.37 -21.62
C GLU A 312 4.79 4.34 -22.67
N MET A 313 3.59 4.88 -22.45
CA MET A 313 3.02 5.94 -23.30
C MET A 313 3.86 7.23 -23.23
N LYS A 314 4.25 7.69 -22.04
CA LYS A 314 5.10 8.87 -21.79
C LYS A 314 6.44 8.73 -22.49
N ARG A 315 7.11 7.59 -22.32
CA ARG A 315 8.39 7.30 -22.98
C ARG A 315 8.25 7.37 -24.50
N LYS A 316 7.18 6.80 -25.05
CA LYS A 316 6.89 6.86 -26.49
C LYS A 316 6.59 8.28 -26.95
N LEU A 317 5.78 9.04 -26.21
CA LEU A 317 5.42 10.41 -26.52
C LEU A 317 6.64 11.33 -26.43
N GLY A 318 7.44 11.24 -25.36
CA GLY A 318 8.67 11.99 -25.20
C GLY A 318 9.68 11.72 -26.32
N ASN A 319 9.83 10.46 -26.74
CA ASN A 319 10.66 10.12 -27.90
C ASN A 319 10.10 10.66 -29.22
N HIS A 320 8.77 10.71 -29.37
CA HIS A 320 8.11 11.29 -30.53
C HIS A 320 8.34 12.80 -30.61
N LEU A 321 8.10 13.52 -29.50
CA LEU A 321 8.32 14.96 -29.41
C LEU A 321 9.80 15.33 -29.57
N LYS A 322 10.71 14.57 -28.97
CA LYS A 322 12.15 14.78 -29.12
C LYS A 322 12.59 14.66 -30.59
N ARG A 323 12.03 13.72 -31.34
CA ARG A 323 12.31 13.56 -32.77
C ARG A 323 11.87 14.78 -33.59
N LEU A 324 10.69 15.33 -33.29
CA LEU A 324 10.20 16.55 -33.95
C LEU A 324 11.06 17.77 -33.61
N ALA A 325 11.52 17.87 -32.37
CA ALA A 325 12.45 18.91 -31.93
C ALA A 325 13.83 18.79 -32.60
N ASP A 326 14.37 17.56 -32.71
CA ASP A 326 15.64 17.28 -33.41
C ASP A 326 15.54 17.60 -34.92
N GLU A 327 14.34 17.50 -35.51
CA GLU A 327 14.04 17.93 -36.88
C GLU A 327 13.85 19.45 -37.04
N GLY A 328 13.92 20.22 -35.94
CA GLY A 328 13.71 21.67 -35.94
C GLY A 328 12.28 22.08 -36.30
N ARG A 329 11.31 21.17 -36.13
CA ARG A 329 9.90 21.39 -36.45
C ARG A 329 9.13 21.78 -35.18
N GLU A 330 8.26 22.76 -35.31
CA GLU A 330 7.27 23.06 -34.27
C GLU A 330 6.24 21.94 -34.19
N VAL A 331 5.94 21.49 -32.96
CA VAL A 331 4.95 20.45 -32.68
C VAL A 331 3.55 21.00 -32.94
N LYS A 332 2.76 20.33 -33.79
CA LYS A 332 1.38 20.70 -34.09
C LYS A 332 0.40 19.66 -33.55
N LYS A 333 -0.88 20.02 -33.52
CA LYS A 333 -1.97 19.12 -33.11
C LYS A 333 -1.95 17.82 -33.94
N GLU A 334 -1.69 17.93 -35.24
CA GLU A 334 -1.68 16.77 -36.13
C GLU A 334 -0.58 15.77 -35.75
N ASP A 335 0.56 16.23 -35.22
CA ASP A 335 1.65 15.35 -34.77
C ASP A 335 1.27 14.55 -33.51
N ILE A 336 0.43 15.13 -32.64
CA ILE A 336 -0.12 14.48 -31.44
C ILE A 336 -1.24 13.51 -31.83
N ASP A 337 -2.16 13.93 -32.70
CA ASP A 337 -3.24 13.09 -33.20
C ASP A 337 -2.69 11.84 -33.92
N GLN A 338 -1.63 12.00 -34.71
CA GLN A 338 -0.94 10.89 -35.36
C GLN A 338 -0.33 9.92 -34.34
N PHE A 339 0.33 10.44 -33.31
CA PHE A 339 0.92 9.61 -32.26
C PHE A 339 -0.12 8.72 -31.56
N PHE A 340 -1.27 9.30 -31.18
CA PHE A 340 -2.33 8.53 -30.52
C PHE A 340 -3.00 7.52 -31.47
N GLN A 341 -3.12 7.84 -32.76
CA GLN A 341 -3.57 6.86 -33.77
C GLN A 341 -2.62 5.68 -33.89
N GLU A 342 -1.31 5.92 -33.90
CA GLU A 342 -0.29 4.86 -33.94
C GLU A 342 -0.34 3.98 -32.68
N LEU A 343 -0.49 4.58 -31.50
CA LEU A 343 -0.70 3.88 -30.24
C LEU A 343 -1.96 3.00 -30.24
N GLU A 344 -3.08 3.51 -30.77
CA GLU A 344 -4.32 2.73 -30.88
C GLU A 344 -4.18 1.52 -31.80
N ILE A 345 -3.50 1.69 -32.93
CA ILE A 345 -3.22 0.60 -33.88
C ILE A 345 -2.35 -0.46 -33.23
N GLU A 346 -1.29 -0.06 -32.50
CA GLU A 346 -0.42 -0.98 -31.77
C GLU A 346 -1.19 -1.74 -30.70
N ARG A 347 -2.08 -1.06 -29.96
CA ARG A 347 -2.91 -1.67 -28.92
C ARG A 347 -3.89 -2.69 -29.50
N LYS A 348 -4.50 -2.40 -30.65
CA LYS A 348 -5.37 -3.35 -31.39
C LYS A 348 -4.61 -4.60 -31.82
N ARG A 349 -3.42 -4.43 -32.41
CA ARG A 349 -2.55 -5.56 -32.80
C ARG A 349 -2.18 -6.46 -31.63
N ARG A 350 -1.74 -5.88 -30.49
CA ARG A 350 -1.42 -6.66 -29.29
C ARG A 350 -2.62 -7.48 -28.80
N ARG A 351 -3.83 -6.91 -28.87
CA ARG A 351 -5.06 -7.60 -28.47
C ARG A 351 -5.38 -8.78 -29.40
N GLU A 352 -5.20 -8.60 -30.70
CA GLU A 352 -5.36 -9.64 -31.73
C GLU A 352 -4.32 -10.76 -31.57
N ASP A 353 -3.06 -10.41 -31.29
CA ASP A 353 -1.98 -11.37 -31.05
C ASP A 353 -2.27 -12.25 -29.81
N ILE A 354 -2.73 -11.65 -28.72
CA ILE A 354 -3.13 -12.38 -27.49
C ILE A 354 -4.30 -13.32 -27.77
N LEU A 355 -5.31 -12.85 -28.51
CA LEU A 355 -6.48 -13.66 -28.90
C LEU A 355 -6.12 -14.81 -29.86
N SER A 356 -5.02 -14.70 -30.61
CA SER A 356 -4.56 -15.75 -31.53
C SER A 356 -3.73 -16.85 -30.87
N GLN A 357 -3.30 -16.64 -29.61
CA GLN A 357 -2.49 -17.57 -28.82
C GLN A 357 -3.30 -18.32 -27.75
N LEU A 358 -4.57 -17.94 -27.58
CA LEU A 358 -5.60 -18.66 -26.83
C LEU A 358 -6.37 -19.59 -27.77
#